data_AF-A0A3P8MDX4-F1
#
_entry.id   AF-A0A3P8MDX4-F1
#
_cell.length_a   1.000
_cell.length_b   1.000
_cell.length_c   1.000
_cell.angle_alpha   90.00
_cell.angle_beta   90.00
_cell.angle_gamma   90.00
#
_symmetry.space_group_name_H-M   'P 1'
#
loop_
_entity.id
_entity.type
_entity.pdbx_description
1 polymer ?
#
loop_
_entity_poly.entity_id
_entity_poly.type
_entity_poly.pdbx_seq_one_letter_code
_entity_poly.pdbx_strand_id
1 'polypeptide(L)'
;MPQLSTYRNPRVQQKMDHIHYLTGIIVHVVQKLEFRLTNLITLKEIVQKVRSNKKILNMTDNEINTWINNQTEKKFMILLNKPFGSICQKAYKIGVLDNNECELISKIVERRNTLIHWFFRIIDFQLQDKLLIKNLNNEIKKLENFLLETREWYAYIKEKTRKYREENLN
;
A
#
# COMPACT_ATOMS: atom_id res chain seq x y z
N MET A 1 18.82 -20.00 -20.27
CA MET A 1 17.98 -18.78 -20.33
C MET A 1 16.57 -19.22 -20.70
N PRO A 2 15.53 -18.94 -19.91
CA PRO A 2 14.18 -19.24 -20.35
C PRO A 2 13.84 -18.32 -21.54
N GLN A 3 13.35 -18.90 -22.63
CA GLN A 3 12.88 -18.16 -23.79
C GLN A 3 11.75 -17.23 -23.34
N LEU A 4 11.91 -15.92 -23.55
CA LEU A 4 10.79 -14.97 -23.51
C LEU A 4 9.76 -15.47 -24.52
N SER A 5 8.60 -15.93 -24.04
CA SER A 5 7.49 -16.33 -24.89
C SER A 5 7.01 -15.10 -25.67
N THR A 6 7.53 -14.92 -26.87
CA THR A 6 7.10 -13.87 -27.78
C THR A 6 5.72 -14.24 -28.30
N TYR A 7 4.72 -13.41 -27.99
CA TYR A 7 3.40 -13.58 -28.59
C TYR A 7 3.52 -13.40 -30.11
N ARG A 8 2.92 -14.30 -30.90
CA ARG A 8 2.99 -14.23 -32.38
C ARG A 8 2.40 -12.94 -32.94
N ASN A 9 1.48 -12.31 -32.22
CA ASN A 9 0.85 -11.05 -32.61
C ASN A 9 1.50 -9.86 -31.87
N PRO A 10 2.17 -8.93 -32.58
CA PRO A 10 2.83 -7.78 -31.95
C PRO A 10 1.88 -6.89 -31.12
N ARG A 11 0.59 -6.80 -31.49
CA ARG A 11 -0.39 -6.02 -30.73
C ARG A 11 -0.77 -6.69 -29.41
N VAL A 12 -0.75 -8.02 -29.37
CA VAL A 12 -0.95 -8.79 -28.13
C VAL A 12 0.26 -8.61 -27.23
N GLN A 13 1.48 -8.72 -27.78
CA GLN A 13 2.73 -8.48 -27.04
C GLN A 13 2.72 -7.10 -26.36
N GLN A 14 2.48 -6.03 -27.12
CA GLN A 14 2.44 -4.65 -26.58
C GLN A 14 1.43 -4.50 -25.43
N LYS A 15 0.27 -5.17 -25.51
CA LYS A 15 -0.75 -5.10 -24.45
C LYS A 15 -0.35 -5.88 -23.21
N MET A 16 0.26 -7.05 -23.39
CA MET A 16 0.80 -7.83 -22.28
C MET A 16 1.94 -7.07 -21.58
N ASP A 17 2.84 -6.44 -22.34
CA ASP A 17 3.88 -5.59 -21.79
C ASP A 17 3.30 -4.42 -20.98
N HIS A 18 2.22 -3.80 -21.48
CA HIS A 18 1.52 -2.73 -20.75
C HIS A 18 0.85 -3.27 -19.47
N ILE A 19 0.22 -4.44 -19.50
CA ILE A 19 -0.33 -5.10 -18.31
C ILE A 19 0.77 -5.39 -17.29
N HIS A 20 1.94 -5.85 -17.73
CA HIS A 20 3.09 -6.09 -16.87
C HIS A 20 3.57 -4.81 -16.20
N TYR A 21 3.71 -3.73 -16.99
CA TYR A 21 4.06 -2.42 -16.49
C TYR A 21 3.06 -1.91 -15.44
N LEU A 22 1.75 -1.94 -15.76
CA LEU A 22 0.70 -1.48 -14.85
C LEU A 22 0.67 -2.31 -13.56
N THR A 23 0.80 -3.64 -13.66
CA THR A 23 0.84 -4.53 -12.51
C THR A 23 2.01 -4.19 -11.58
N GLY A 24 3.21 -4.02 -12.13
CA GLY A 24 4.39 -3.63 -11.35
C GLY A 24 4.22 -2.28 -10.65
N ILE A 25 3.66 -1.30 -11.36
CA ILE A 25 3.39 0.02 -10.77
C ILE A 25 2.34 -0.06 -9.67
N ILE A 26 1.25 -0.79 -9.88
CA ILE A 26 0.19 -0.96 -8.87
C ILE A 26 0.77 -1.57 -7.61
N VAL A 27 1.54 -2.65 -7.72
CA VAL A 27 2.20 -3.29 -6.58
C VAL A 27 3.08 -2.28 -5.82
N HIS A 28 3.87 -1.50 -6.54
CA HIS A 28 4.73 -0.49 -5.93
C HIS A 28 3.96 0.66 -5.25
N VAL A 29 2.86 1.13 -5.85
CA VAL A 29 2.02 2.18 -5.24
C VAL A 29 1.29 1.65 -4.00
N VAL A 30 0.82 0.39 -4.02
CA VAL A 30 0.22 -0.26 -2.84
C VAL A 30 1.25 -0.40 -1.71
N GLN A 31 2.49 -0.81 -2.00
CA GLN A 31 3.57 -0.86 -1.00
C GLN A 31 3.88 0.51 -0.40
N LYS A 32 3.84 1.57 -1.22
CA LYS A 32 3.99 2.95 -0.74
C LYS A 32 2.84 3.38 0.16
N LEU A 33 1.60 2.98 -0.16
CA LEU A 33 0.43 3.22 0.68
C LEU A 33 0.58 2.49 2.03
N GLU A 34 0.98 1.21 2.01
CA GLU A 34 1.26 0.41 3.20
C GLU A 34 2.33 1.06 4.09
N PHE A 35 3.46 1.46 3.52
CA PHE A 35 4.52 2.16 4.23
C PHE A 35 4.02 3.46 4.90
N ARG A 36 3.19 4.25 4.20
CA ARG A 36 2.62 5.47 4.75
C ARG A 36 1.63 5.21 5.88
N LEU A 37 0.76 4.22 5.73
CA LEU A 37 -0.18 3.86 6.78
C LEU A 37 0.55 3.40 8.03
N THR A 38 1.59 2.57 7.86
CA THR A 38 2.49 2.14 8.94
C THR A 38 3.14 3.31 9.67
N ASN A 39 3.63 4.31 8.93
CA ASN A 39 4.17 5.53 9.53
C ASN A 39 3.15 6.29 10.36
N LEU A 40 1.92 6.45 9.86
CA LEU A 40 0.86 7.15 10.58
C LEU A 40 0.45 6.42 11.85
N ILE A 41 0.30 5.09 11.79
CA ILE A 41 0.04 4.24 12.97
C ILE A 41 1.15 4.42 14.01
N THR A 42 2.40 4.32 13.56
CA THR A 42 3.56 4.45 14.44
C THR A 42 3.57 5.80 15.12
N LEU A 43 3.42 6.88 14.35
CA LEU A 43 3.36 8.24 14.88
C LEU A 43 2.26 8.39 15.93
N LYS A 44 1.04 7.91 15.66
CA LYS A 44 -0.07 7.99 16.59
C LYS A 44 0.23 7.25 17.90
N GLU A 45 0.71 6.02 17.83
CA GLU A 45 1.01 5.22 19.02
C GLU A 45 2.18 5.80 19.83
N ILE A 46 3.18 6.39 19.18
CA ILE A 46 4.30 7.05 19.88
C ILE A 46 3.83 8.30 20.60
N VAL A 47 3.05 9.18 19.95
CA VAL A 47 2.47 10.37 20.61
C VAL A 47 1.62 9.97 21.82
N GLN A 48 0.77 8.93 21.69
CA GLN A 48 -0.03 8.42 22.81
C GLN A 48 0.85 7.88 23.95
N LYS A 49 1.89 7.12 23.62
CA LYS A 49 2.86 6.62 24.62
C LYS A 49 3.55 7.77 25.34
N VAL A 50 4.01 8.79 24.61
CA VAL A 50 4.67 9.96 25.20
C VAL A 50 3.74 10.65 26.20
N ARG A 51 2.49 10.93 25.79
CA ARG A 51 1.48 11.56 26.65
C ARG A 51 1.15 10.75 27.91
N SER A 52 1.20 9.41 27.83
CA SER A 52 0.83 8.53 28.94
C SER A 52 2.00 8.17 29.88
N ASN A 53 3.25 8.38 29.46
CA ASN A 53 4.42 7.87 30.17
C ASN A 53 4.98 8.91 31.15
N LYS A 54 4.61 8.78 32.43
CA LYS A 54 5.11 9.65 33.51
C LYS A 54 6.64 9.67 33.66
N LYS A 55 7.37 8.64 33.19
CA LYS A 55 8.84 8.60 33.27
C LYS A 55 9.51 9.60 32.34
N ILE A 56 8.83 10.04 31.28
CA ILE A 56 9.36 11.01 30.32
C ILE A 56 9.53 12.39 30.96
N LEU A 57 8.73 12.71 31.99
CA LEU A 57 8.82 13.97 32.73
C LEU A 57 10.16 14.17 33.45
N ASN A 58 10.90 13.09 33.71
CA ASN A 58 12.17 13.11 34.42
C ASN A 58 13.39 12.95 33.48
N MET A 59 13.19 12.96 32.17
CA MET A 59 14.25 12.81 31.17
C MET A 59 14.67 14.18 30.62
N THR A 60 15.94 14.30 30.24
CA THR A 60 16.42 15.45 29.45
C THR A 60 15.92 15.38 28.01
N ASP A 61 15.87 16.51 27.31
CA ASP A 61 15.39 16.56 25.91
C ASP A 61 16.14 15.58 24.99
N ASN A 62 17.45 15.41 25.18
CA ASN A 62 18.25 14.45 24.40
C ASN A 62 17.87 13.00 24.69
N GLU A 63 17.58 12.66 25.94
CA GLU A 63 17.10 11.33 26.34
C GLU A 63 15.70 11.07 25.79
N ILE A 64 14.82 12.07 25.82
CA ILE A 64 13.47 12.00 25.25
C ILE A 64 13.56 11.74 23.74
N ASN A 65 14.35 12.53 23.02
CA ASN A 65 14.52 12.38 21.57
C ASN A 65 15.10 11.01 21.19
N THR A 66 16.13 10.56 21.91
CA THR A 66 16.73 9.23 21.69
C THR A 66 15.72 8.12 21.97
N TRP A 67 14.96 8.24 23.04
CA TRP A 67 13.92 7.27 23.39
C TRP A 67 12.80 7.23 22.35
N ILE A 68 12.31 8.39 21.89
CA ILE A 68 11.28 8.51 20.85
C ILE A 68 11.76 7.86 19.55
N ASN A 69 12.99 8.13 19.12
CA ASN A 69 13.56 7.55 17.91
C ASN A 69 13.64 6.02 18.01
N ASN A 70 14.19 5.50 19.11
CA ASN A 70 14.28 4.05 19.36
C ASN A 70 12.90 3.38 19.40
N GLN A 71 11.91 3.99 20.06
CA GLN A 71 10.55 3.45 20.11
C GLN A 71 9.87 3.50 18.74
N THR A 72 10.08 4.57 17.98
CA THR A 72 9.53 4.76 16.64
C THR A 72 10.07 3.69 15.71
N GLU A 73 11.39 3.52 15.64
CA GLU A 73 12.03 2.52 14.79
C GLU A 73 11.57 1.10 15.16
N LYS A 74 11.65 0.73 16.45
CA LYS A 74 11.20 -0.58 16.92
C LYS A 74 9.74 -0.85 16.52
N LYS A 75 8.87 0.14 16.71
CA LYS A 75 7.45 -0.02 16.43
C LYS A 75 7.16 -0.08 14.93
N PHE A 76 7.83 0.76 14.15
CA PHE A 76 7.74 0.79 12.70
C PHE A 76 8.13 -0.56 12.12
N MET A 77 9.27 -1.12 12.53
CA MET A 77 9.75 -2.42 12.04
C MET A 77 8.82 -3.58 12.43
N ILE A 78 8.24 -3.56 13.63
CA ILE A 78 7.23 -4.54 14.05
C ILE A 78 5.99 -4.49 13.15
N LEU A 79 5.56 -3.29 12.75
CA LEU A 79 4.38 -3.12 11.91
C LEU A 79 4.66 -3.42 10.44
N LEU A 80 5.82 -3.03 9.92
CA LEU A 80 6.25 -3.26 8.54
C LEU A 80 6.33 -4.75 8.19
N ASN A 81 6.66 -5.60 9.18
CA ASN A 81 6.72 -7.05 9.00
C ASN A 81 5.34 -7.73 9.05
N LYS A 82 4.24 -6.97 9.20
CA LYS A 82 2.88 -7.53 9.23
C LYS A 82 2.24 -7.47 7.84
N PRO A 83 1.33 -8.40 7.51
CA PRO A 83 0.52 -8.29 6.31
C PRO A 83 -0.27 -6.98 6.27
N PHE A 84 -0.41 -6.37 5.09
CA PHE A 84 -1.11 -5.10 4.93
C PHE A 84 -2.54 -5.09 5.50
N GLY A 85 -3.28 -6.20 5.38
CA GLY A 85 -4.60 -6.33 6.01
C GLY A 85 -4.57 -6.19 7.55
N SER A 86 -3.54 -6.73 8.21
CA SER A 86 -3.33 -6.58 9.65
C SER A 86 -2.98 -5.14 10.04
N ILE A 87 -2.26 -4.42 9.16
CA ILE A 87 -1.95 -3.00 9.34
C ILE A 87 -3.23 -2.17 9.26
N CYS A 88 -4.12 -2.47 8.30
CA CYS A 88 -5.42 -1.80 8.16
C CYS A 88 -6.31 -1.99 9.40
N GLN A 89 -6.43 -3.24 9.88
CA GLN A 89 -7.18 -3.53 11.11
C GLN A 89 -6.60 -2.82 12.34
N LYS A 90 -5.27 -2.75 12.44
CA LYS A 90 -4.61 -2.01 13.51
C LYS A 90 -4.93 -0.53 13.42
N ALA A 91 -4.88 0.06 12.23
CA ALA A 91 -5.20 1.46 11.98
C ALA A 91 -6.63 1.80 12.43
N TYR A 92 -7.60 0.94 12.10
CA TYR A 92 -8.97 1.09 12.57
C TYR A 92 -9.09 1.04 14.10
N LYS A 93 -8.49 0.01 14.73
CA LYS A 93 -8.55 -0.16 16.20
C LYS A 93 -7.99 1.02 16.99
N ILE A 94 -7.01 1.74 16.44
CA ILE A 94 -6.42 2.91 17.09
C ILE A 94 -7.02 4.23 16.60
N GLY A 95 -8.07 4.19 15.77
CA GLY A 95 -8.74 5.36 15.20
C GLY A 95 -7.88 6.17 14.25
N VAL A 96 -6.91 5.55 13.57
CA VAL A 96 -6.25 6.16 12.38
C VAL A 96 -7.19 6.11 11.19
N LEU A 97 -7.92 5.00 11.05
CA LEU A 97 -8.97 4.86 10.05
C LEU A 97 -10.33 4.78 10.73
N ASP A 98 -11.34 5.39 10.14
CA ASP A 98 -12.74 5.11 10.43
C ASP A 98 -13.18 3.80 9.74
N ASN A 99 -14.44 3.41 9.96
CA ASN A 99 -14.97 2.16 9.44
C ASN A 99 -14.99 2.13 7.90
N ASN A 100 -15.43 3.22 7.26
CA ASN A 100 -15.53 3.33 5.81
C ASN A 100 -14.14 3.35 5.16
N GLU A 101 -13.21 4.09 5.73
CA GLU A 101 -11.82 4.13 5.28
C GLU A 101 -11.14 2.75 5.40
N CYS A 102 -11.39 2.03 6.50
CA CYS A 102 -10.86 0.69 6.70
C CYS A 102 -11.41 -0.29 5.65
N GLU A 103 -12.71 -0.20 5.32
CA GLU A 103 -13.33 -1.04 4.29
C GLU A 103 -12.74 -0.76 2.90
N LEU A 104 -12.61 0.51 2.54
CA LEU A 104 -12.10 0.92 1.23
C LEU A 104 -10.62 0.56 1.03
N ILE A 105 -9.77 0.76 2.04
CA ILE A 105 -8.38 0.30 1.96
C ILE A 105 -8.30 -1.24 1.94
N SER A 106 -9.17 -1.94 2.67
CA SER A 106 -9.20 -3.42 2.63
C SER A 106 -9.51 -3.94 1.23
N LYS A 107 -10.39 -3.26 0.47
CA LYS A 107 -10.65 -3.58 -0.95
C LYS A 107 -9.41 -3.42 -1.83
N ILE A 108 -8.55 -2.42 -1.55
CA ILE A 108 -7.25 -2.28 -2.25
C ILE A 108 -6.34 -3.47 -1.95
N VAL A 109 -6.26 -3.91 -0.69
CA VAL A 109 -5.44 -5.08 -0.30
C VAL A 109 -5.92 -6.34 -1.02
N GLU A 110 -7.23 -6.57 -1.02
CA GLU A 110 -7.85 -7.72 -1.69
C GLU A 110 -7.54 -7.71 -3.19
N ARG A 111 -7.80 -6.58 -3.86
CA ARG A 111 -7.55 -6.44 -5.30
C ARG A 111 -6.08 -6.60 -5.67
N ARG A 112 -5.15 -6.12 -4.84
CA ARG A 112 -3.71 -6.35 -5.04
C ARG A 112 -3.36 -7.83 -4.98
N ASN A 113 -3.92 -8.58 -4.03
CA ASN A 113 -3.67 -10.01 -3.92
C ASN A 113 -4.26 -10.77 -5.11
N THR A 114 -5.48 -10.45 -5.52
CA THR A 114 -6.11 -11.04 -6.71
C THR A 114 -5.32 -10.73 -7.98
N LEU A 115 -4.81 -9.50 -8.13
CA LEU A 115 -4.00 -9.09 -9.27
C LEU A 115 -2.72 -9.94 -9.41
N ILE A 116 -2.01 -10.16 -8.30
CA ILE A 116 -0.80 -10.99 -8.30
C ILE A 116 -1.13 -12.43 -8.73
N HIS A 117 -2.19 -13.02 -8.19
CA HIS A 117 -2.61 -14.37 -8.57
C HIS A 117 -3.08 -14.47 -10.03
N TRP A 118 -3.80 -13.46 -10.51
CA TRP A 118 -4.29 -13.40 -11.87
C TRP A 118 -3.16 -13.25 -12.88
N PHE A 119 -2.16 -12.43 -12.57
CA PHE A 119 -0.96 -12.25 -13.38
C PHE A 119 -0.26 -13.58 -13.68
N PHE A 120 -0.15 -14.46 -12.68
CA PHE A 120 0.44 -15.79 -12.86
C PHE A 120 -0.43 -16.76 -13.65
N ARG A 121 -1.76 -16.56 -13.71
CA ARG A 121 -2.69 -17.46 -14.43
C ARG A 121 -2.88 -17.11 -15.90
N ILE A 122 -2.58 -15.87 -16.31
CA ILE A 122 -2.87 -15.40 -17.68
C ILE A 122 -1.90 -15.89 -18.76
N ILE A 123 -0.85 -16.59 -18.38
CA ILE A 123 0.16 -17.07 -19.34
C ILE A 123 -0.38 -18.22 -20.24
N ASP A 124 -1.55 -18.80 -19.94
CA ASP A 124 -2.11 -19.95 -20.68
C ASP A 124 -3.39 -19.65 -21.51
N PHE A 125 -3.40 -18.62 -22.36
CA PHE A 125 -4.59 -18.35 -23.21
C PHE A 125 -4.51 -18.91 -24.64
N GLN A 126 -5.38 -19.88 -24.93
CA GLN A 126 -5.71 -20.44 -26.26
C GLN A 126 -6.87 -19.70 -26.95
N LEU A 127 -6.88 -18.36 -26.98
CA LEU A 127 -7.94 -17.58 -27.63
C LEU A 127 -7.50 -17.05 -29.01
N GLN A 128 -8.44 -16.89 -29.94
CA GLN A 128 -8.21 -16.18 -31.19
C GLN A 128 -7.80 -14.71 -30.92
N ASP A 129 -6.78 -14.22 -31.64
CA ASP A 129 -6.14 -12.92 -31.41
C ASP A 129 -7.10 -11.73 -31.25
N LYS A 130 -8.18 -11.64 -32.02
CA LYS A 130 -9.14 -10.52 -31.93
C LYS A 130 -9.88 -10.50 -30.58
N LEU A 131 -10.31 -11.67 -30.10
CA LEU A 131 -11.00 -11.80 -28.83
C LEU A 131 -10.02 -11.56 -27.67
N LEU A 132 -8.80 -12.06 -27.81
CA LEU A 132 -7.71 -11.81 -26.87
C LEU A 132 -7.43 -10.31 -26.72
N ILE A 133 -7.26 -9.58 -27.84
CA ILE A 133 -7.02 -8.13 -27.83
C ILE A 133 -8.14 -7.37 -27.10
N LYS A 134 -9.42 -7.71 -27.34
CA LYS A 134 -10.56 -7.08 -26.66
C LYS A 134 -10.51 -7.34 -25.15
N ASN A 135 -10.21 -8.57 -24.74
CA ASN A 135 -10.06 -8.91 -23.33
C ASN A 135 -8.91 -8.12 -22.69
N LEU A 136 -7.73 -8.10 -23.31
CA LEU A 136 -6.57 -7.36 -22.79
C LEU A 136 -6.86 -5.86 -22.64
N ASN A 137 -7.63 -5.23 -23.53
CA ASN A 137 -8.05 -3.83 -23.37
C ASN A 137 -8.90 -3.61 -22.13
N ASN A 138 -9.85 -4.51 -21.86
CA ASN A 138 -10.70 -4.41 -20.67
C ASN A 138 -9.86 -4.55 -19.39
N GLU A 139 -8.87 -5.42 -19.41
CA GLU A 139 -7.98 -5.63 -18.27
C GLU A 139 -7.06 -4.43 -18.03
N ILE A 140 -6.47 -3.86 -19.09
CA ILE A 140 -5.72 -2.59 -19.00
C ILE A 140 -6.58 -1.51 -18.34
N LYS A 141 -7.82 -1.31 -18.78
CA LYS A 141 -8.73 -0.31 -18.21
C LYS A 141 -9.01 -0.54 -16.72
N LYS A 142 -9.20 -1.81 -16.31
CA LYS A 142 -9.38 -2.16 -14.89
C LYS A 142 -8.14 -1.84 -14.06
N LEU A 143 -6.95 -2.09 -14.60
CA LEU A 143 -5.67 -1.80 -13.94
C LEU A 143 -5.44 -0.29 -13.82
N GLU A 144 -5.71 0.48 -14.87
CA GLU A 144 -5.60 1.94 -14.86
C GLU A 144 -6.52 2.56 -13.79
N ASN A 145 -7.78 2.11 -13.72
CA ASN A 145 -8.71 2.54 -12.68
C ASN A 145 -8.21 2.17 -11.27
N PHE A 146 -7.69 0.94 -11.10
CA PHE A 146 -7.15 0.51 -9.81
C PHE A 146 -5.93 1.36 -9.40
N LEU A 147 -5.07 1.68 -10.35
CA LEU A 147 -3.91 2.54 -10.12
C LEU A 147 -4.33 3.94 -9.68
N LEU A 148 -5.34 4.53 -10.33
CA LEU A 148 -5.86 5.85 -9.97
C LEU A 148 -6.40 5.86 -8.53
N GLU A 149 -7.28 4.91 -8.21
CA GLU A 149 -7.85 4.76 -6.87
C GLU A 149 -6.77 4.58 -5.79
N THR A 150 -5.75 3.75 -6.07
CA THR A 150 -4.65 3.54 -5.12
C THR A 150 -3.83 4.83 -4.92
N ARG A 151 -3.65 5.66 -5.96
CA ARG A 151 -2.95 6.95 -5.86
C ARG A 151 -3.74 7.97 -5.05
N GLU A 152 -5.06 7.98 -5.18
CA GLU A 152 -5.95 8.83 -4.38
C GLU A 152 -5.83 8.46 -2.89
N TRP A 153 -5.88 7.17 -2.57
CA TRP A 153 -5.67 6.71 -1.19
C TRP A 153 -4.27 7.02 -0.64
N TYR A 154 -3.25 6.91 -1.48
CA TYR A 154 -1.90 7.32 -1.11
C TYR A 154 -1.84 8.83 -0.75
N ALA A 155 -2.47 9.67 -1.56
CA ALA A 155 -2.54 11.11 -1.31
C ALA A 155 -3.36 11.41 -0.04
N TYR A 156 -4.46 10.71 0.15
CA TYR A 156 -5.32 10.81 1.33
C TYR A 156 -4.56 10.53 2.63
N ILE A 157 -3.86 9.39 2.71
CA ILE A 157 -3.07 9.03 3.90
C ILE A 157 -1.89 9.97 4.12
N LYS A 158 -1.25 10.47 3.04
CA LYS A 158 -0.21 11.49 3.14
C LYS A 158 -0.74 12.76 3.81
N GLU A 159 -1.90 13.23 3.38
CA GLU A 159 -2.53 14.43 3.92
C GLU A 159 -2.99 14.22 5.37
N LYS A 160 -3.60 13.07 5.67
CA LYS A 160 -3.97 12.69 7.04
C LYS A 160 -2.76 12.66 7.99
N THR A 161 -1.60 12.20 7.49
CA THR A 161 -0.35 12.21 8.24
C THR A 161 0.15 13.63 8.50
N ARG A 162 0.06 14.53 7.51
CA ARG A 162 0.45 15.93 7.64
C ARG A 162 -0.37 16.62 8.73
N LYS A 163 -1.70 16.53 8.64
CA LYS A 163 -2.63 17.10 9.64
C LYS A 163 -2.37 16.57 11.05
N TYR A 164 -2.19 15.26 11.20
CA TYR A 164 -1.90 14.67 12.50
C TYR A 164 -0.59 15.19 13.12
N ARG A 165 0.45 15.43 12.30
CA ARG A 165 1.69 16.04 12.80
C ARG A 165 1.45 17.46 13.28
N GLU A 166 0.75 18.27 12.50
CA GLU A 166 0.48 19.67 12.82
C GLU A 166 -0.33 19.84 14.11
N GLU A 167 -1.26 18.91 14.38
CA GLU A 167 -2.11 18.93 15.58
C GLU A 167 -1.41 18.44 16.86
N ASN A 168 -0.30 17.69 16.74
CA ASN A 168 0.27 16.96 17.87
C ASN A 168 1.76 17.23 18.14
N LEU A 169 2.47 17.88 17.21
CA LEU A 169 3.91 18.13 17.29
C LEU A 169 4.31 19.61 17.14
N ASN A 170 3.34 20.50 16.93
CA ASN A 170 3.50 21.95 17.05
C ASN A 170 3.02 22.39 18.43
#